data_AF-A0A0D3JU92-F1
#
_entry.id   AF-A0A0D3JU92-F1
#
_cell.length_a   1.000
_cell.length_b   1.000
_cell.length_c   1.000
_cell.angle_alpha   90.00
_cell.angle_beta   90.00
_cell.angle_gamma   90.00
#
_symmetry.space_group_name_H-M   'P 1'
#
loop_
_entity.id
_entity.type
_entity.pdbx_description
1 polymer ?
#
loop_
_entity_poly.entity_id
_entity_poly.type
_entity_poly.pdbx_seq_one_letter_code
_entity_poly.pdbx_strand_id
1 'polypeptide(L)'
;LEEWYYEMPLVTRVYLTASIVTTGSCALELVSPFSLYFNFNLVVFKFQAATQQVWRLFTNFFFFGSIGLDFLFHMFFLVRYCRLLEEGSFRGRTADFVAMLLFGAHSTLGPRAVDGSAPTTRETLGPLLCACSPFTDVPPFLGSALAFMMVYVWGRRNEHVRMSFLGLFQFRAPYLPWVLLGFS
;
A
#
# COMPACT_ATOMS: atom_id res chain seq x y z
N LEU A 1 14.01 -6.86 21.37
CA LEU A 1 13.66 -6.87 19.92
C LEU A 1 12.91 -8.13 19.56
N GLU A 2 13.40 -9.31 19.94
CA GLU A 2 12.70 -10.59 19.69
C GLU A 2 11.32 -10.62 20.33
N GLU A 3 11.18 -10.28 21.61
CA GLU A 3 9.89 -10.23 22.30
C GLU A 3 8.89 -9.30 21.59
N TRP A 4 9.29 -8.08 21.27
CA TRP A 4 8.47 -7.11 20.51
C TRP A 4 8.04 -7.65 19.14
N TYR A 5 8.92 -8.40 18.46
CA TYR A 5 8.64 -9.01 17.17
C TYR A 5 7.64 -10.19 17.26
N TYR A 6 7.73 -10.99 18.33
CA TYR A 6 6.80 -12.10 18.59
C TYR A 6 5.46 -11.65 19.19
N GLU A 7 5.42 -10.49 19.85
CA GLU A 7 4.18 -9.86 20.30
C GLU A 7 3.31 -9.36 19.14
N MET A 8 3.91 -9.10 17.98
CA MET A 8 3.16 -8.65 16.81
C MET A 8 2.35 -9.80 16.19
N PRO A 9 1.11 -9.52 15.75
CA PRO A 9 0.26 -10.52 15.13
C PRO A 9 0.81 -10.92 13.74
N LEU A 10 0.41 -12.10 13.27
CA LEU A 10 1.06 -12.82 12.18
C LEU A 10 1.11 -12.01 10.87
N VAL A 11 0.02 -11.35 10.46
CA VAL A 11 -0.02 -10.65 9.16
C VAL A 11 0.83 -9.39 9.23
N THR A 12 0.71 -8.62 10.30
CA THR A 12 1.54 -7.42 10.52
C THR A 12 3.02 -7.75 10.51
N ARG A 13 3.40 -8.87 11.14
CA ARG A 13 4.79 -9.35 11.20
C ARG A 13 5.34 -9.75 9.83
N VAL A 14 4.55 -10.50 9.06
CA VAL A 14 4.90 -10.88 7.68
C VAL A 14 5.01 -9.63 6.78
N TYR A 15 4.10 -8.65 6.95
CA TYR A 15 4.13 -7.42 6.18
C TYR A 15 5.39 -6.58 6.47
N LEU A 16 5.75 -6.44 7.76
CA LEU A 16 6.94 -5.72 8.20
C LEU A 16 8.23 -6.37 7.66
N THR A 17 8.34 -7.69 7.78
CA THR A 17 9.51 -8.40 7.24
C THR A 17 9.58 -8.31 5.73
N ALA A 18 8.47 -8.50 5.02
CA ALA A 18 8.43 -8.39 3.57
C ALA A 18 8.85 -6.99 3.08
N SER A 19 8.41 -5.93 3.76
CA SER A 19 8.77 -4.55 3.40
C SER A 19 10.23 -4.22 3.71
N ILE A 20 10.77 -4.61 4.87
CA ILE A 20 12.20 -4.44 5.17
C ILE A 20 13.07 -5.22 4.19
N VAL A 21 12.72 -6.47 3.89
CA VAL A 21 13.45 -7.32 2.94
C VAL A 21 13.41 -6.74 1.53
N THR A 22 12.24 -6.28 1.07
CA THR A 22 12.09 -5.71 -0.27
C THR A 22 12.89 -4.42 -0.42
N THR A 23 12.80 -3.52 0.58
CA THR A 23 13.57 -2.27 0.57
C THR A 23 15.07 -2.52 0.70
N GLY A 24 15.49 -3.45 1.57
CA GLY A 24 16.89 -3.85 1.71
C GLY A 24 17.45 -4.47 0.43
N SER A 25 16.64 -5.27 -0.28
CA SER A 25 17.03 -5.85 -1.57
C SER A 25 17.28 -4.79 -2.64
N CYS A 26 16.45 -3.73 -2.68
CA CYS A 26 16.67 -2.58 -3.56
C CYS A 26 17.92 -1.77 -3.16
N ALA A 27 18.20 -1.65 -1.85
CA ALA A 27 19.36 -0.92 -1.34
C ALA A 27 20.70 -1.63 -1.61
N LEU A 28 20.69 -2.96 -1.71
CA LEU A 28 21.84 -3.78 -2.10
C LEU A 28 22.05 -3.84 -3.62
N GLU A 29 21.28 -3.07 -4.41
CA GLU A 29 21.27 -3.07 -5.88
C GLU A 29 21.06 -4.45 -6.54
N LEU A 30 20.57 -5.44 -5.79
CA LEU A 30 20.18 -6.76 -6.32
C LEU A 30 19.05 -6.64 -7.36
N VAL A 31 18.24 -5.58 -7.26
CA VAL A 31 17.16 -5.23 -8.19
C VAL A 31 17.21 -3.71 -8.42
N SER A 32 17.38 -3.26 -9.67
CA SER A 32 17.36 -1.83 -9.98
C SER A 32 15.94 -1.26 -9.79
N PRO A 33 15.79 -0.05 -9.19
CA PRO A 33 14.48 0.60 -9.01
C PRO A 33 13.70 0.77 -10.32
N PHE A 34 14.43 0.93 -11.43
CA PHE A 34 13.88 1.03 -12.78
C PHE A 34 13.27 -0.28 -13.30
N SER A 35 13.71 -1.44 -12.81
CA SER A 35 13.08 -2.74 -13.11
C SER A 35 11.80 -2.98 -12.30
N LEU A 36 11.53 -2.17 -11.27
CA LEU A 36 10.27 -2.19 -10.52
C LEU A 36 9.18 -1.32 -11.17
N TYR A 37 9.58 -0.41 -12.07
CA TYR A 37 8.65 0.46 -12.80
C TYR A 37 7.78 -0.37 -13.76
N PHE A 38 6.48 -0.27 -13.56
CA PHE A 38 5.51 -1.17 -14.16
C PHE A 38 5.19 -0.78 -15.61
N ASN A 39 5.81 -1.49 -16.56
CA ASN A 39 5.49 -1.37 -17.99
C ASN A 39 4.58 -2.53 -18.42
N PHE A 40 3.28 -2.26 -18.61
CA PHE A 40 2.28 -3.26 -19.06
C PHE A 40 2.56 -3.86 -20.44
N ASN A 41 3.19 -3.08 -21.33
CA ASN A 41 3.36 -3.44 -22.73
C ASN A 41 4.20 -4.73 -22.92
N LEU A 42 5.06 -5.05 -21.96
CA LEU A 42 5.95 -6.23 -22.00
C LEU A 42 5.35 -7.48 -21.32
N VAL A 43 4.32 -7.34 -20.49
CA VAL A 43 3.75 -8.45 -19.69
C VAL A 43 2.71 -9.25 -20.48
N VAL A 44 1.90 -8.58 -21.31
CA VAL A 44 0.81 -9.24 -22.04
C VAL A 44 1.32 -10.03 -23.27
N PHE A 45 2.36 -9.55 -23.96
CA PHE A 45 2.87 -10.20 -25.17
C PHE A 45 3.89 -11.33 -24.94
N LYS A 46 4.41 -11.52 -23.71
CA LYS A 46 5.33 -12.62 -23.33
C LYS A 46 4.77 -13.54 -22.24
N PHE A 47 3.49 -13.88 -22.35
CA PHE A 47 2.79 -14.78 -21.41
C PHE A 47 3.47 -16.16 -21.23
N GLN A 48 4.26 -16.64 -22.20
CA GLN A 48 4.95 -17.94 -22.15
C GLN A 48 6.18 -17.99 -21.20
N ALA A 49 6.69 -16.84 -20.72
CA ALA A 49 7.77 -16.77 -19.72
C ALA A 49 7.29 -16.25 -18.34
N ALA A 50 5.96 -16.15 -18.15
CA ALA A 50 5.31 -15.40 -17.07
C ALA A 50 5.37 -16.04 -15.67
N THR A 51 5.79 -17.31 -15.54
CA THR A 51 6.02 -17.94 -14.22
C THR A 51 7.13 -17.23 -13.43
N GLN A 52 7.96 -16.43 -14.12
CA GLN A 52 9.06 -15.67 -13.57
C GLN A 52 8.80 -14.15 -13.56
N GLN A 53 7.58 -13.63 -13.34
CA GLN A 53 7.42 -12.18 -13.03
C GLN A 53 6.33 -11.85 -11.99
N VAL A 54 5.70 -12.86 -11.37
CA VAL A 54 4.66 -12.67 -10.34
C VAL A 54 5.20 -11.88 -9.14
N TRP A 55 6.50 -11.99 -8.86
CA TRP A 55 7.15 -11.23 -7.80
C TRP A 55 7.01 -9.72 -7.98
N ARG A 56 6.93 -9.18 -9.21
CA ARG A 56 6.80 -7.72 -9.44
C ARG A 56 5.47 -7.16 -8.90
N LEU A 57 4.39 -7.94 -9.00
CA LEU A 57 3.10 -7.58 -8.41
C LEU A 57 3.20 -7.56 -6.90
N PHE A 58 3.84 -8.58 -6.31
CA PHE A 58 4.00 -8.68 -4.87
C PHE A 58 4.93 -7.58 -4.33
N THR A 59 6.13 -7.41 -4.89
CA THR A 59 7.14 -6.44 -4.43
C THR A 59 6.65 -4.99 -4.54
N ASN A 60 5.76 -4.65 -5.47
CA ASN A 60 5.20 -3.30 -5.57
C ASN A 60 4.31 -2.94 -4.36
N PHE A 61 3.63 -3.92 -3.75
CA PHE A 61 2.81 -3.69 -2.55
C PHE A 61 3.64 -3.52 -1.27
N PHE A 62 4.82 -4.14 -1.19
CA PHE A 62 5.69 -4.08 -0.01
C PHE A 62 6.81 -3.03 -0.13
N PHE A 63 7.01 -2.46 -1.31
CA PHE A 63 8.03 -1.44 -1.54
C PHE A 63 7.47 -0.03 -1.34
N PHE A 64 8.09 0.73 -0.43
CA PHE A 64 7.69 2.09 -0.04
C PHE A 64 8.68 3.15 -0.55
N GLY A 65 9.44 2.87 -1.61
CA GLY A 65 10.40 3.82 -2.18
C GLY A 65 11.80 3.75 -1.56
N SER A 66 12.56 4.84 -1.70
CA SER A 66 13.96 4.94 -1.26
C SER A 66 14.07 4.87 0.27
N ILE A 67 15.19 4.35 0.79
CA ILE A 67 15.50 4.38 2.22
C ILE A 67 15.68 5.85 2.64
N GLY A 68 14.69 6.38 3.35
CA GLY A 68 14.68 7.76 3.86
C GLY A 68 13.68 7.94 5.00
N LEU A 69 13.53 9.19 5.47
CA LEU A 69 12.55 9.51 6.52
C LEU A 69 11.11 9.22 6.08
N ASP A 70 10.81 9.47 4.81
CA ASP A 70 9.50 9.16 4.21
C ASP A 70 9.13 7.67 4.34
N PHE A 71 10.06 6.77 4.00
CA PHE A 71 9.92 5.33 4.18
C PHE A 71 9.66 4.95 5.65
N LEU A 72 10.39 5.57 6.58
CA LEU A 72 10.28 5.27 8.01
C LEU A 72 8.93 5.69 8.56
N PHE A 73 8.42 6.86 8.18
CA PHE A 73 7.07 7.30 8.57
C PHE A 73 5.99 6.37 8.01
N HIS A 74 6.07 6.00 6.73
CA HIS A 74 5.13 5.05 6.12
C HIS A 74 5.15 3.69 6.81
N MET A 75 6.34 3.15 7.08
CA MET A 75 6.51 1.90 7.82
C MET A 75 5.93 1.99 9.23
N PHE A 76 6.19 3.09 9.95
CA PHE A 76 5.67 3.31 11.30
C PHE A 76 4.14 3.31 11.31
N PHE A 77 3.51 4.08 10.42
CA PHE A 77 2.05 4.11 10.31
C PHE A 77 1.49 2.75 9.93
N LEU A 78 2.12 2.07 8.97
CA LEU A 78 1.69 0.76 8.54
C LEU A 78 1.69 -0.25 9.68
N VAL A 79 2.82 -0.41 10.38
CA VAL A 79 2.94 -1.37 11.49
C VAL A 79 1.95 -1.02 12.60
N ARG A 80 1.84 0.27 12.95
CA ARG A 80 0.95 0.73 14.01
C ARG A 80 -0.51 0.42 13.69
N TYR A 81 -1.00 0.77 12.50
CA TYR A 81 -2.41 0.59 12.14
C TYR A 81 -2.74 -0.84 11.74
N CYS A 82 -1.83 -1.58 11.11
CA CYS A 82 -2.02 -3.01 10.84
C CYS A 82 -2.18 -3.78 12.16
N ARG A 83 -1.30 -3.54 13.14
CA ARG A 83 -1.40 -4.15 14.46
C ARG A 83 -2.72 -3.81 15.14
N LEU A 84 -3.13 -2.53 15.13
CA LEU A 84 -4.38 -2.09 15.72
C LEU A 84 -5.63 -2.68 15.04
N LEU A 85 -5.60 -2.89 13.72
CA LEU A 85 -6.69 -3.54 12.98
C LEU A 85 -6.75 -5.03 13.27
N GLU A 86 -5.61 -5.72 13.25
CA GLU A 86 -5.49 -7.16 13.44
C GLU A 86 -5.82 -7.58 14.88
N GLU A 87 -5.32 -6.86 15.88
CA GLU A 87 -5.60 -7.12 17.31
C GLU A 87 -6.95 -6.57 17.77
N GLY A 88 -7.39 -5.44 17.22
CA GLY A 88 -8.62 -4.77 17.65
C GLY A 88 -9.86 -5.28 16.92
N SER A 89 -9.90 -5.07 15.61
CA SER A 89 -11.12 -5.20 14.81
C SER A 89 -11.29 -6.58 14.16
N PHE A 90 -10.19 -7.26 13.87
CA PHE A 90 -10.14 -8.55 13.19
C PHE A 90 -9.56 -9.68 14.06
N ARG A 91 -9.63 -9.54 15.38
CA ARG A 91 -9.10 -10.53 16.32
C ARG A 91 -9.74 -11.91 16.07
N GLY A 92 -8.92 -12.88 15.70
CA GLY A 92 -9.37 -14.25 15.36
C GLY A 92 -10.00 -14.41 13.96
N ARG A 93 -10.14 -13.33 13.17
CA ARG A 93 -10.67 -13.34 11.79
C ARG A 93 -9.65 -12.82 10.80
N THR A 94 -8.46 -13.41 10.83
CA THR A 94 -7.34 -13.04 9.95
C THR A 94 -7.70 -13.17 8.47
N ALA A 95 -8.59 -14.12 8.11
CA ALA A 95 -9.07 -14.29 6.74
C ALA A 95 -9.82 -13.05 6.22
N ASP A 96 -10.66 -12.42 7.04
CA ASP A 96 -11.39 -11.20 6.65
C ASP A 96 -10.42 -10.01 6.47
N PHE A 97 -9.38 -9.94 7.29
CA PHE A 97 -8.33 -8.93 7.17
C PHE A 97 -7.51 -9.10 5.89
N VAL A 98 -7.12 -10.33 5.56
CA VAL A 98 -6.41 -10.66 4.31
C VAL A 98 -7.31 -10.42 3.10
N ALA A 99 -8.60 -10.78 3.18
CA ALA A 99 -9.56 -10.50 2.11
C ALA A 99 -9.70 -8.99 1.86
N MET A 100 -9.71 -8.17 2.93
CA MET A 100 -9.69 -6.71 2.82
C MET A 100 -8.41 -6.19 2.14
N LEU A 101 -7.24 -6.73 2.52
CA LEU A 101 -5.96 -6.41 1.88
C LEU A 101 -5.97 -6.73 0.38
N LEU A 102 -6.45 -7.92 0.02
CA LEU A 102 -6.54 -8.37 -1.37
C LEU A 102 -7.54 -7.51 -2.16
N PHE A 103 -8.65 -7.09 -1.54
CA PHE A 103 -9.61 -6.18 -2.16
C PHE A 103 -8.99 -4.81 -2.43
N GLY A 104 -8.26 -4.23 -1.47
CA GLY A 104 -7.54 -2.96 -1.67
C GLY A 104 -6.42 -3.06 -2.72
N ALA A 105 -5.73 -4.20 -2.76
CA ALA A 105 -4.73 -4.49 -3.78
C ALA A 105 -5.37 -4.57 -5.17
N HIS A 106 -6.50 -5.26 -5.29
CA HIS A 106 -7.25 -5.40 -6.54
C HIS A 106 -7.80 -4.06 -7.04
N SER A 107 -8.37 -3.23 -6.17
CA SER A 107 -8.92 -1.92 -6.56
C SER A 107 -7.84 -0.96 -7.07
N THR A 108 -6.61 -1.06 -6.55
CA THR A 108 -5.49 -0.22 -6.97
C THR A 108 -4.83 -0.73 -8.26
N LEU A 109 -4.92 -2.04 -8.54
CA LEU A 109 -4.44 -2.67 -9.79
C LEU A 109 -5.43 -2.56 -10.95
N GLY A 110 -6.73 -2.52 -10.67
CA GLY A 110 -7.81 -2.56 -11.68
C GLY A 110 -7.70 -1.48 -12.77
N PRO A 111 -7.59 -0.19 -12.42
CA PRO A 111 -7.46 0.88 -13.41
C PRO A 111 -6.17 0.76 -14.24
N ARG A 112 -5.07 0.35 -13.59
CA ARG A 112 -3.76 0.16 -14.23
C ARG A 112 -3.78 -0.98 -15.26
N ALA A 113 -4.50 -2.07 -14.99
CA ALA A 113 -4.68 -3.18 -15.94
C ALA A 113 -5.46 -2.76 -17.19
N VAL A 114 -6.37 -1.79 -17.07
CA VAL A 114 -7.17 -1.25 -18.19
C VAL A 114 -6.35 -0.30 -19.08
N ASP A 115 -5.33 0.39 -18.53
CA ASP A 115 -4.41 1.25 -19.31
C ASP A 115 -3.56 0.49 -20.35
N GLY A 116 -3.54 -0.85 -20.29
CA GLY A 116 -2.96 -1.70 -21.33
C GLY A 116 -3.88 -1.96 -22.53
N SER A 117 -5.16 -1.55 -22.48
CA SER A 117 -6.12 -1.74 -23.55
C SER A 117 -6.20 -0.54 -24.51
N ALA A 118 -6.64 -0.80 -25.74
CA ALA A 118 -6.57 0.06 -26.94
C ALA A 118 -6.81 1.57 -26.72
N PRO A 119 -6.19 2.45 -27.54
CA PRO A 119 -6.33 3.91 -27.46
C PRO A 119 -7.79 4.40 -27.49
N THR A 120 -8.71 3.61 -28.04
CA THR A 120 -10.14 3.91 -28.15
C THR A 120 -10.86 3.96 -26.80
N THR A 121 -10.38 3.26 -25.76
CA THR A 121 -11.00 3.26 -24.41
C THR A 121 -10.57 4.46 -23.58
N ARG A 122 -9.43 5.08 -23.91
CA ARG A 122 -8.87 6.26 -23.22
C ARG A 122 -9.71 7.51 -23.41
N GLU A 123 -10.35 7.69 -24.56
CA GLU A 123 -11.08 8.91 -24.86
C GLU A 123 -12.52 8.91 -24.32
N THR A 124 -13.13 7.73 -24.17
CA THR A 124 -14.54 7.62 -23.72
C THR A 124 -14.70 7.51 -22.21
N LEU A 125 -13.76 6.84 -21.51
CA LEU A 125 -13.81 6.67 -20.06
C LEU A 125 -12.71 7.46 -19.32
N GLY A 126 -11.67 7.91 -20.03
CA GLY A 126 -10.58 8.71 -19.47
C GLY A 126 -11.07 9.99 -18.80
N PRO A 127 -11.93 10.83 -19.39
CA PRO A 127 -12.39 12.06 -18.75
C PRO A 127 -13.25 11.83 -17.50
N LEU A 128 -14.01 10.73 -17.44
CA LEU A 128 -14.85 10.36 -16.29
C LEU A 128 -14.02 9.80 -15.12
N LEU A 129 -13.00 9.01 -15.41
CA LEU A 129 -11.99 8.58 -14.44
C LEU A 129 -11.07 9.75 -14.03
N CYS A 130 -10.74 10.64 -14.97
CA CYS A 130 -9.88 11.81 -14.78
C CYS A 130 -10.56 12.97 -14.03
N ALA A 131 -11.89 13.11 -14.11
CA ALA A 131 -12.62 14.10 -13.31
C ALA A 131 -12.64 13.73 -11.81
N CYS A 132 -12.50 12.45 -11.48
CA CYS A 132 -12.19 11.97 -10.13
C CYS A 132 -10.67 11.98 -9.83
N SER A 133 -9.84 12.31 -10.82
CA SER A 133 -8.38 12.23 -10.77
C SER A 133 -7.59 13.48 -10.36
N PRO A 134 -8.14 14.69 -10.11
CA PRO A 134 -7.29 15.75 -9.55
C PRO A 134 -6.78 15.40 -8.12
N PHE A 135 -7.28 14.31 -7.52
CA PHE A 135 -6.78 13.72 -6.27
C PHE A 135 -6.00 12.41 -6.47
N THR A 136 -5.78 11.98 -7.73
CA THR A 136 -5.03 10.76 -8.07
C THR A 136 -3.90 11.06 -9.05
N ASP A 137 -2.93 11.87 -8.64
CA ASP A 137 -1.55 11.52 -8.96
C ASP A 137 -1.27 10.21 -8.21
N VAL A 138 -1.63 9.09 -8.84
CA VAL A 138 -1.55 7.77 -8.19
C VAL A 138 -0.08 7.55 -7.83
N PRO A 139 0.28 7.43 -6.55
CA PRO A 139 1.68 7.32 -6.17
C PRO A 139 2.33 6.16 -6.94
N PRO A 140 3.60 6.31 -7.34
CA PRO A 140 4.30 5.30 -8.14
C PRO A 140 4.39 3.93 -7.45
N PHE A 141 4.11 3.87 -6.15
CA PHE A 141 4.18 2.69 -5.31
C PHE A 141 2.80 2.34 -4.72
N LEU A 142 2.36 1.10 -4.93
CA LEU A 142 1.06 0.63 -4.43
C LEU A 142 1.04 0.44 -2.89
N GLY A 143 2.21 0.37 -2.25
CA GLY A 143 2.33 0.24 -0.79
C GLY A 143 1.72 1.41 -0.02
N SER A 144 1.92 2.67 -0.46
CA SER A 144 1.36 3.84 0.22
C SER A 144 -0.17 3.84 0.17
N ALA A 145 -0.77 3.47 -0.97
CA ALA A 145 -2.22 3.33 -1.11
C ALA A 145 -2.81 2.31 -0.13
N LEU A 146 -2.16 1.16 0.08
CA LEU A 146 -2.58 0.18 1.08
C LEU A 146 -2.44 0.73 2.51
N ALA A 147 -1.36 1.45 2.82
CA ALA A 147 -1.19 2.09 4.12
C ALA A 147 -2.31 3.10 4.40
N PHE A 148 -2.65 3.96 3.42
CA PHE A 148 -3.76 4.90 3.52
C PHE A 148 -5.11 4.19 3.68
N MET A 149 -5.35 3.11 2.94
CA MET A 149 -6.56 2.29 3.07
C MET A 149 -6.68 1.72 4.49
N MET A 150 -5.60 1.17 5.04
CA MET A 150 -5.56 0.65 6.41
C MET A 150 -5.88 1.73 7.44
N VAL A 151 -5.19 2.86 7.34
CA VAL A 151 -5.42 4.02 8.21
C VAL A 151 -6.87 4.48 8.11
N TYR A 152 -7.41 4.55 6.89
CA TYR A 152 -8.78 4.98 6.64
C TYR A 152 -9.79 4.02 7.28
N VAL A 153 -9.67 2.71 7.02
CA VAL A 153 -10.59 1.70 7.59
C VAL A 153 -10.55 1.76 9.11
N TRP A 154 -9.35 1.86 9.69
CA TRP A 154 -9.20 1.95 11.13
C TRP A 154 -9.80 3.25 11.70
N GLY A 155 -9.58 4.39 11.04
CA GLY A 155 -10.09 5.69 11.45
C GLY A 155 -11.61 5.79 11.38
N ARG A 156 -12.24 5.13 10.38
CA ARG A 156 -13.70 5.00 10.28
C ARG A 156 -14.28 4.10 11.36
N ARG A 157 -13.55 3.07 11.81
CA ARG A 157 -14.01 2.19 12.89
C ARG A 157 -13.82 2.78 14.28
N ASN A 158 -12.92 3.77 14.44
CA ASN A 158 -12.60 4.39 15.71
C ASN A 158 -12.92 5.89 15.71
N GLU A 159 -14.09 6.29 15.20
CA GLU A 159 -14.43 7.70 14.95
C GLU A 159 -14.39 8.61 16.19
N HIS A 160 -14.64 8.06 17.37
CA HIS A 160 -14.64 8.79 18.64
C HIS A 160 -13.25 8.93 19.27
N VAL A 161 -12.26 8.18 18.79
CA VAL A 161 -10.91 8.20 19.34
C VAL A 161 -10.19 9.46 18.84
N ARG A 162 -9.70 10.27 19.78
CA ARG A 162 -8.88 11.46 19.50
C ARG A 162 -7.42 11.05 19.46
N MET A 163 -6.72 11.47 18.42
CA MET A 163 -5.30 11.20 18.24
C MET A 163 -4.54 12.50 18.10
N SER A 164 -3.29 12.47 18.56
CA SER A 164 -2.36 13.56 18.37
C SER A 164 -1.30 13.14 17.37
N PHE A 165 -1.15 13.89 16.29
CA PHE A 165 -0.04 13.72 15.36
C PHE A 165 1.18 14.45 15.90
N LEU A 166 2.21 13.68 16.26
CA LEU A 166 3.48 14.17 16.82
C LEU A 166 3.35 15.04 18.09
N GLY A 167 2.22 14.95 18.81
CA GLY A 167 1.96 15.78 19.98
C GLY A 167 1.49 17.21 19.66
N LEU A 168 1.50 17.62 18.39
CA LEU A 168 1.29 19.02 17.97
C LEU A 168 -0.17 19.30 17.58
N PHE A 169 -0.81 18.37 16.83
CA PHE A 169 -2.17 18.55 16.32
C PHE A 169 -3.09 17.44 16.82
N GLN A 170 -4.14 17.80 17.56
CA GLN A 170 -5.17 16.86 18.01
C GLN A 170 -6.35 16.84 17.03
N PHE A 171 -6.66 15.67 16.48
CA PHE A 171 -7.80 15.48 15.57
C PHE A 171 -8.48 14.12 15.79
N ARG A 172 -9.66 13.94 15.20
CA ARG A 172 -10.41 12.67 15.27
C ARG A 172 -9.85 11.66 14.27
N ALA A 173 -9.85 10.39 14.65
CA ALA A 173 -9.40 9.25 13.82
C ALA A 173 -9.81 9.28 12.33
N PRO A 174 -11.02 9.72 11.93
CA PRO A 174 -11.42 9.69 10.51
C PRO A 174 -10.62 10.65 9.63
N TYR A 175 -10.04 11.70 10.21
CA TYR A 175 -9.27 12.70 9.48
C TYR A 175 -7.80 12.29 9.27
N LEU A 176 -7.37 11.16 9.85
CA LEU A 176 -5.97 10.75 9.82
C LEU A 176 -5.40 10.56 8.41
N PRO A 177 -6.10 9.91 7.45
CA PRO A 177 -5.61 9.81 6.07
C PRO A 177 -5.39 11.17 5.41
N TRP A 178 -6.25 12.15 5.69
CA TRP A 178 -6.13 13.50 5.13
C TRP A 178 -4.93 14.26 5.69
N VAL A 179 -4.66 14.08 6.98
CA VAL A 179 -3.47 14.65 7.62
C VAL A 179 -2.21 14.03 7.01
N LEU A 180 -2.18 12.70 6.86
CA LEU A 180 -1.06 12.00 6.23
C LEU A 180 -0.84 12.44 4.78
N LEU A 181 -1.91 12.66 4.00
CA LEU A 181 -1.80 13.19 2.63
C LEU A 181 -1.21 14.61 2.59
N GLY A 182 -1.47 15.44 3.62
CA GLY A 182 -0.88 16.78 3.70
C GLY A 182 0.60 16.81 4.07
N PHE A 183 1.14 15.71 4.60
CA PHE A 183 2.56 15.56 4.94
C PHE A 183 3.35 14.67 3.96
N SER A 184 2.66 14.06 2.99
CA SER A 184 3.22 13.24 1.90
C SER A 184 3.61 14.10 0.71
#